data_AF-A0A2U1U187-F1
#
_entry.id   AF-A0A2U1U187-F1
#
_cell.length_a   1.000
_cell.length_b   1.000
_cell.length_c   1.000
_cell.angle_alpha   90.00
_cell.angle_beta   90.00
_cell.angle_gamma   90.00
#
_symmetry.space_group_name_H-M   'P 1'
#
loop_
_entity.id
_entity.type
_entity.pdbx_description
1 polymer ?
#
loop_
_entity_poly.entity_id
_entity_poly.type
_entity_poly.pdbx_seq_one_letter_code
_entity_poly.pdbx_strand_id
1 'polypeptide(L)' 'MKSKIFKFVRKVLSELSGAVVIIAVVIGIFIAIFANDGIMSLIAPVLVFVAGVFFYWLSWLISAKEDRK' A
#
# COMPACT_ATOMS: atom_id res chain seq x y z
N MET A 1 -8.56 -5.49 -30.23
CA MET A 1 -8.16 -6.55 -29.26
C MET A 1 -6.99 -6.16 -28.35
N LYS A 2 -5.99 -5.39 -28.81
CA LYS A 2 -4.87 -4.90 -27.96
C LYS A 2 -5.29 -4.10 -26.72
N SER A 3 -6.40 -3.34 -26.79
CA SER A 3 -6.86 -2.54 -25.64
C SER A 3 -7.45 -3.36 -24.48
N LYS A 4 -7.97 -4.57 -24.72
CA LYS A 4 -8.51 -5.43 -23.66
C LYS A 4 -7.39 -6.00 -22.79
N ILE A 5 -6.30 -6.47 -23.41
CA ILE A 5 -5.14 -7.03 -22.69
C ILE A 5 -4.45 -5.92 -21.89
N PHE A 6 -4.28 -4.73 -22.47
CA PHE A 6 -3.68 -3.59 -21.77
C PHE A 6 -4.52 -3.14 -20.56
N LYS A 7 -5.86 -3.04 -20.71
CA LYS A 7 -6.77 -2.78 -19.58
C LYS A 7 -6.66 -3.85 -18.49
N PHE A 8 -6.55 -5.12 -18.89
CA PHE A 8 -6.48 -6.23 -17.93
C PHE A 8 -5.16 -6.22 -17.14
N VAL A 9 -4.02 -6.09 -17.82
CA VAL A 9 -2.70 -6.02 -17.16
C VAL A 9 -2.63 -4.82 -16.21
N ARG A 10 -3.18 -3.67 -16.60
CA ARG A 10 -3.20 -2.48 -15.75
C ARG A 10 -4.10 -2.64 -14.53
N LYS A 11 -5.26 -3.30 -14.68
CA LYS A 11 -6.14 -3.63 -13.55
C LYS A 11 -5.44 -4.56 -12.55
N VAL A 12 -4.78 -5.60 -13.05
CA VAL A 12 -3.99 -6.52 -12.23
C VAL A 12 -2.85 -5.78 -11.51
N LEU A 13 -2.13 -4.88 -12.20
CA LEU A 13 -1.09 -4.07 -11.57
C LEU A 13 -1.63 -3.14 -10.48
N SER A 14 -2.82 -2.56 -10.66
CA SER A 14 -3.46 -1.73 -9.63
C SER A 14 -3.91 -2.55 -8.41
N GLU A 15 -4.40 -3.77 -8.61
CA GLU A 15 -4.78 -4.65 -7.51
C GLU A 15 -3.54 -5.13 -6.75
N LEU A 16 -2.48 -5.49 -7.49
CA LEU A 16 -1.18 -5.86 -6.93
C LEU A 16 -0.53 -4.70 -6.17
N SER A 17 -0.60 -3.46 -6.66
CA SER A 17 0.00 -2.31 -5.98
C SER A 17 -0.67 -2.06 -4.62
N GLY A 18 -2.01 -2.16 -4.56
CA GLY A 18 -2.75 -2.06 -3.30
C GLY A 18 -2.40 -3.19 -2.34
N ALA A 19 -2.34 -4.43 -2.83
CA ALA A 19 -1.98 -5.59 -2.02
C ALA A 19 -0.55 -5.51 -1.47
N VAL A 20 0.41 -5.06 -2.28
CA VAL A 20 1.82 -4.87 -1.88
C VAL A 20 1.93 -3.84 -0.77
N VAL A 21 1.21 -2.71 -0.86
CA VAL A 21 1.20 -1.70 0.19
C VAL A 21 0.67 -2.29 1.50
N ILE A 22 -0.44 -3.03 1.47
CA ILE A 22 -1.02 -3.65 2.67
C ILE A 22 -0.03 -4.64 3.30
N ILE A 23 0.59 -5.51 2.49
CA ILE A 23 1.59 -6.48 2.98
C ILE A 23 2.78 -5.77 3.62
N ALA A 24 3.32 -4.73 2.96
CA ALA A 24 4.44 -3.96 3.48
C ALA A 24 4.10 -3.26 4.80
N VAL A 25 2.88 -2.76 4.96
CA VAL A 25 2.40 -2.12 6.19
C VAL A 25 2.29 -3.14 7.32
N VAL A 26 1.70 -4.31 7.05
CA VAL A 26 1.61 -5.38 8.06
C VAL A 26 3.01 -5.80 8.52
N ILE A 27 3.91 -6.09 7.58
CA ILE A 27 5.30 -6.45 7.91
C ILE A 27 5.99 -5.31 8.69
N GLY A 28 5.81 -4.06 8.25
CA GLY A 28 6.38 -2.88 8.91
C GLY A 28 5.88 -2.68 10.33
N ILE A 29 4.60 -2.96 10.60
CA ILE A 29 4.01 -2.94 11.96
C ILE A 29 4.69 -3.99 12.84
N PHE A 30 4.82 -5.23 12.35
CA PHE A 30 5.51 -6.28 13.09
C PHE A 30 6.96 -5.89 13.39
N ILE A 31 7.71 -5.42 12.39
CA ILE A 31 9.09 -4.94 12.60
C ILE A 31 9.11 -3.80 13.62
N ALA A 32 8.20 -2.82 13.53
CA ALA A 32 8.15 -1.70 14.45
C ALA A 32 7.88 -2.12 15.90
N ILE A 33 7.07 -3.17 16.13
CA ILE A 33 6.84 -3.72 17.47
C ILE A 33 8.12 -4.39 18.00
N PHE A 34 8.73 -5.26 17.20
CA PHE A 34 9.82 -6.13 17.66
C PHE A 34 11.21 -5.48 17.63
N ALA A 35 11.41 -4.43 16.83
CA ALA A 35 12.69 -3.75 16.68
C ALA A 35 12.82 -2.48 17.54
N ASN A 36 11.75 -2.04 18.21
CA ASN A 36 11.78 -0.90 19.12
C ASN A 36 11.48 -1.36 20.55
N ASP A 37 12.14 -0.70 21.52
CA ASP A 37 11.92 -0.95 22.94
C ASP A 37 11.04 0.12 23.60
N GLY A 38 10.48 -0.22 24.76
CA GLY A 38 9.71 0.71 25.59
C GLY A 38 8.51 1.30 24.85
N ILE A 39 8.25 2.59 25.05
CA ILE A 39 7.06 3.25 24.48
C ILE A 39 7.09 3.31 22.94
N MET A 40 8.29 3.23 22.33
CA MET A 40 8.42 3.27 20.87
C MET A 40 7.89 1.98 20.21
N SER A 41 7.89 0.85 20.91
CA SER A 41 7.24 -0.39 20.44
C SER A 41 5.72 -0.22 20.24
N LEU A 42 5.10 0.74 20.92
CA LEU A 42 3.68 1.09 20.77
C LEU A 42 3.44 2.23 19.77
N ILE A 43 4.29 3.26 19.76
CA ILE A 43 4.12 4.44 18.89
C ILE A 43 4.53 4.14 17.44
N ALA A 44 5.66 3.45 17.24
CA ALA A 44 6.20 3.21 15.90
C ALA A 44 5.23 2.43 14.99
N PRO A 45 4.53 1.37 15.44
CA PRO A 45 3.57 0.67 14.60
C PRO A 45 2.38 1.55 14.18
N VAL A 46 1.94 2.47 15.05
CA VAL A 46 0.89 3.44 14.73
C VAL A 46 1.37 4.39 13.62
N LEU A 47 2.62 4.85 13.69
CA LEU A 47 3.21 5.67 12.63
C LEU A 47 3.33 4.93 11.31
N VAL A 48 3.76 3.66 11.34
CA VAL A 48 3.81 2.80 10.13
C VAL A 48 2.41 2.60 9.56
N PHE A 49 1.39 2.41 10.39
CA PHE A 49 0.01 2.31 9.95
C PHE A 49 -0.47 3.58 9.25
N VAL A 50 -0.26 4.76 9.86
CA VAL A 50 -0.65 6.05 9.28
C VAL A 50 0.07 6.29 7.95
N ALA A 51 1.38 6.05 7.88
CA ALA A 51 2.15 6.13 6.64
C ALA A 51 1.61 5.15 5.59
N GLY A 52 1.27 3.93 6.01
CA GLY A 52 0.67 2.90 5.19
C GLY A 52 -0.63 3.29 4.54
N VAL A 53 -1.57 3.85 5.32
CA VAL A 53 -2.84 4.38 4.83
C VAL A 53 -2.60 5.50 3.82
N PHE A 54 -1.64 6.40 4.10
CA PHE A 54 -1.28 7.48 3.20
C PHE A 54 -0.75 6.96 1.85
N PHE A 55 0.16 5.98 1.86
CA PHE A 55 0.67 5.36 0.63
C PHE A 55 -0.38 4.55 -0.12
N TYR A 56 -1.27 3.87 0.59
CA TYR A 56 -2.37 3.14 -0.02
C TYR A 56 -3.32 4.11 -0.74
N TRP A 57 -3.66 5.22 -0.10
CA TRP A 57 -4.48 6.26 -0.70
C TRP A 57 -3.81 6.90 -1.92
N LEU A 58 -2.50 7.16 -1.88
CA LEU A 58 -1.75 7.64 -3.05
C LEU A 58 -1.75 6.62 -4.19
N SER A 59 -1.53 5.33 -3.90
CA SER A 59 -1.59 4.26 -4.89
C SER A 59 -2.97 4.21 -5.57
N TRP A 60 -4.03 4.35 -4.76
CA TRP A 60 -5.40 4.40 -5.25
C TRP A 60 -5.68 5.64 -6.11
N LEU A 61 -5.21 6.83 -5.71
CA LEU A 61 -5.36 8.06 -6.50
C LEU A 61 -4.68 7.98 -7.87
N ILE A 62 -3.49 7.38 -7.92
CA ILE A 62 -2.76 7.19 -9.18
C ILE A 62 -3.57 6.26 -10.10
N SER A 63 -4.05 5.14 -9.56
CA SER A 63 -4.89 4.23 -10.32
C SER A 63 -6.19 4.88 -10.82
N ALA A 64 -6.88 5.61 -9.93
CA ALA A 64 -8.18 6.25 -10.21
C ALA A 64 -8.09 7.42 -11.20
N LYS A 65 -6.98 8.17 -11.24
CA LYS A 65 -6.79 9.24 -12.23
C LYS A 65 -6.71 8.69 -13.65
N GLU A 66 -6.14 7.51 -13.79
CA GLU A 66 -5.77 6.98 -15.09
C GLU A 66 -6.88 6.12 -15.70
N ASP A 67 -7.92 5.79 -14.92
CA ASP A 67 -9.20 5.22 -15.39
C ASP A 67 -10.19 6.25 -15.95
N ARG A 68 -9.91 7.56 -15.80
CA ARG A 68 -10.75 8.64 -16.36
C ARG A 68 -10.42 9.02 -17.82
N LYS A 69 -9.49 8.32 -18.50
CA LYS A 69 -9.13 8.55 -19.91
C LYS A 69 -9.59 7.41 -20.81
#